data_AF-A0A7C9N0Z6-F1
#
_entry.id   AF-A0A7C9N0Z6-F1
#
_cell.length_a   1.000
_cell.length_b   1.000
_cell.length_c   1.000
_cell.angle_alpha   90.00
_cell.angle_beta   90.00
_cell.angle_gamma   90.00
#
_symmetry.space_group_name_H-M   'P 1'
#
loop_
_entity.id
_entity.type
_entity.pdbx_description
1 polymer ?
#
loop_
_entity_poly.entity_id
_entity_poly.type
_entity_poly.pdbx_seq_one_letter_code
_entity_poly.pdbx_strand_id
1 'polypeptide(L)'
;MPGVATVIAGSRYVADWALANGAEQATVVWTGTRSLPSEPPGQEVRGLTVAWAQTRPMDYSNEAAFVARVMVRVAEAMPGVTLRLYDRREGDAADFAHGFAAPGLRVEWRPSMSYGDYLKSFEDVALGLAPLLPDAPFVRGKSFGKVLGYLERGVPVVCSDAGEHPAFFDPDTALMSNDEDVLVAGMIRLLAEPGARAEMARHARARFLDCLTSHAAAERVAKTLGALVQAMPLADWREMSGMVPRRGLEPPRPYGH
;
A
#
# COMPACT_ATOMS: atom_id res chain seq x y z
N MET A 1 -28.15 -3.85 -3.15
CA MET A 1 -27.70 -5.18 -3.58
C MET A 1 -28.55 -6.26 -2.93
N PRO A 2 -29.88 -6.28 -3.14
CA PRO A 2 -30.71 -7.38 -2.64
C PRO A 2 -30.28 -8.71 -3.29
N GLY A 3 -30.16 -9.76 -2.49
CA GLY A 3 -29.76 -11.09 -2.97
C GLY A 3 -28.25 -11.35 -3.00
N VAL A 4 -27.42 -10.46 -2.44
CA VAL A 4 -25.98 -10.70 -2.23
C VAL A 4 -25.75 -11.19 -0.80
N ALA A 5 -25.47 -12.49 -0.66
CA ALA A 5 -25.25 -13.12 0.64
C ALA A 5 -23.94 -12.67 1.33
N THR A 6 -22.88 -12.40 0.56
CA THR A 6 -21.61 -11.90 1.12
C THR A 6 -20.82 -11.11 0.09
N VAL A 7 -20.06 -10.12 0.57
CA VAL A 7 -19.11 -9.32 -0.22
C VAL A 7 -17.71 -9.47 0.36
N ILE A 8 -16.72 -9.72 -0.50
CA ILE A 8 -15.31 -9.61 -0.13
C ILE A 8 -14.81 -8.24 -0.60
N ALA A 9 -14.43 -7.39 0.35
CA ALA A 9 -14.00 -6.02 0.10
C ALA A 9 -12.50 -5.85 0.34
N GLY A 10 -11.85 -5.01 -0.47
CA GLY A 10 -10.43 -4.69 -0.32
C GLY A 10 -10.11 -3.66 0.77
N SER A 11 -11.13 -3.08 1.41
CA SER A 11 -11.03 -2.07 2.46
C SER A 11 -12.31 -2.01 3.28
N ARG A 12 -12.24 -1.45 4.50
CA ARG A 12 -13.43 -1.21 5.33
C ARG A 12 -14.39 -0.23 4.67
N TYR A 13 -13.89 0.81 4.02
CA TYR A 13 -14.73 1.76 3.28
C TYR A 13 -15.65 1.06 2.26
N VAL A 14 -15.12 0.11 1.49
CA VAL A 14 -15.91 -0.65 0.52
C VAL A 14 -16.84 -1.66 1.21
N ALA A 15 -16.40 -2.28 2.30
CA ALA A 15 -17.25 -3.18 3.10
C ALA A 15 -18.46 -2.43 3.68
N ASP A 16 -18.24 -1.27 4.30
CA ASP A 16 -19.27 -0.42 4.89
C ASP A 16 -20.26 0.06 3.82
N TRP A 17 -19.75 0.48 2.66
CA TRP A 17 -20.59 0.83 1.52
C TRP A 17 -21.46 -0.37 1.07
N ALA A 18 -20.89 -1.57 1.00
CA ALA A 18 -21.63 -2.76 0.58
C ALA A 18 -22.77 -3.11 1.55
N LEU A 19 -22.49 -3.05 2.85
CA LEU A 19 -23.48 -3.25 3.92
C LEU A 19 -24.58 -2.18 3.86
N ALA A 20 -24.22 -0.90 3.75
CA ALA A 20 -25.17 0.20 3.62
C ALA A 20 -26.05 0.08 2.36
N ASN A 21 -25.59 -0.65 1.35
CA ASN A 21 -26.32 -0.93 0.12
C ASN A 21 -26.96 -2.32 0.11
N GLY A 22 -27.13 -2.97 1.27
CA GLY A 22 -27.97 -4.16 1.40
C GLY A 22 -27.29 -5.50 1.10
N ALA A 23 -25.95 -5.57 1.12
CA ALA A 23 -25.28 -6.86 1.30
C ALA A 23 -25.57 -7.38 2.72
N GLU A 24 -25.81 -8.69 2.86
CA GLU A 24 -26.06 -9.28 4.19
C GLU A 24 -24.81 -9.31 5.05
N GLN A 25 -23.66 -9.56 4.42
CA GLN A 25 -22.35 -9.61 5.07
C GLN A 25 -21.29 -8.98 4.19
N ALA A 26 -20.25 -8.41 4.80
CA ALA A 26 -19.05 -7.96 4.12
C ALA A 26 -17.81 -8.34 4.92
N THR A 27 -16.81 -8.94 4.28
CA THR A 27 -15.53 -9.30 4.88
C THR A 27 -14.40 -8.54 4.20
N VAL A 28 -13.52 -7.92 4.99
CA VAL A 28 -12.34 -7.24 4.46
C VAL A 28 -11.22 -8.25 4.23
N VAL A 29 -10.77 -8.35 2.99
CA VAL A 29 -9.56 -9.05 2.58
C VAL A 29 -8.68 -8.06 1.85
N TRP A 30 -7.66 -7.57 2.54
CA TRP A 30 -6.68 -6.67 1.94
C TRP A 30 -5.92 -7.34 0.80
N THR A 31 -5.49 -6.53 -0.18
CA THR A 31 -4.58 -6.99 -1.22
C THR A 31 -3.30 -7.49 -0.57
N GLY A 32 -2.99 -8.77 -0.79
CA GLY A 32 -1.74 -9.38 -0.34
C GLY A 32 -0.71 -9.50 -1.46
N THR A 33 0.57 -9.52 -1.10
CA THR A 33 1.66 -9.81 -2.04
C THR A 33 2.40 -11.09 -1.67
N ARG A 34 3.12 -11.68 -2.63
CA ARG A 34 3.93 -12.85 -2.38
C ARG A 34 5.13 -12.46 -1.51
N SER A 35 5.33 -13.19 -0.40
CA SER A 35 6.58 -13.09 0.35
C SER A 35 7.73 -13.68 -0.46
N LEU A 36 8.82 -12.93 -0.56
CA LEU A 36 10.08 -13.38 -1.10
C LEU A 36 10.86 -14.17 -0.04
N PRO A 37 11.69 -15.13 -0.46
CA PRO A 37 12.52 -15.92 0.47
C PRO A 37 13.78 -15.17 0.93
N SER A 38 14.22 -14.15 0.21
CA SER A 38 15.45 -13.42 0.52
C SER A 38 15.21 -12.32 1.55
N GLU A 39 15.95 -12.35 2.65
CA GLU A 39 15.92 -11.28 3.65
C GLU A 39 16.45 -9.96 3.07
N PRO A 40 15.80 -8.82 3.37
CA PRO A 40 16.34 -7.51 3.02
C PRO A 40 17.59 -7.18 3.86
N PRO A 41 18.45 -6.27 3.38
CA PRO A 41 19.53 -5.72 4.20
C PRO A 41 18.99 -5.08 5.49
N GLY A 42 19.78 -5.16 6.56
CA GLY A 42 19.47 -4.50 7.83
C GLY A 42 19.39 -2.98 7.71
N GLN A 43 18.76 -2.33 8.68
CA GLN A 43 18.52 -0.88 8.64
C GLN A 43 19.78 -0.04 8.88
N GLU A 44 20.81 -0.64 9.48
CA GLU A 44 22.12 -0.05 9.80
C GLU A 44 22.99 0.24 8.58
N VAL A 45 22.80 -0.51 7.48
CA VAL A 45 23.56 -0.31 6.22
C VAL A 45 22.84 0.58 5.22
N ARG A 46 21.61 1.02 5.51
CA ARG A 46 20.81 1.84 4.59
C ARG A 46 21.19 3.32 4.69
N GLY A 47 21.14 4.01 3.56
CA GLY A 47 21.42 5.43 3.46
C GLY A 47 20.26 6.30 3.95
N LEU A 48 20.31 7.60 3.66
CA LEU A 48 19.26 8.57 4.00
C LEU A 48 18.21 8.70 2.89
N THR A 49 17.83 7.58 2.27
CA THR A 49 16.85 7.59 1.18
C THR A 49 15.43 7.40 1.72
N VAL A 50 14.55 8.34 1.38
CA VAL A 50 13.11 8.30 1.64
C VAL A 50 12.38 8.04 0.32
N ALA A 51 11.63 6.96 0.22
CA ALA A 51 10.90 6.60 -1.00
C ALA A 51 9.46 7.08 -0.95
N TRP A 52 8.98 7.74 -2.01
CA TRP A 52 7.56 7.90 -2.30
C TRP A 52 7.22 7.14 -3.58
N ALA A 53 6.82 5.88 -3.41
CA ALA A 53 6.69 4.90 -4.47
C ALA A 53 5.29 4.91 -5.09
N GLN A 54 4.84 6.10 -5.45
CA GLN A 54 3.55 6.31 -6.08
C GLN A 54 3.66 6.04 -7.59
N THR A 55 2.77 5.20 -8.12
CA THR A 55 2.55 5.09 -9.57
C THR A 55 1.97 6.41 -10.07
N ARG A 56 2.54 6.94 -11.16
CA ARG A 56 2.16 8.24 -11.75
C ARG A 56 2.02 9.35 -10.70
N PRO A 57 3.10 9.74 -10.00
CA PRO A 57 3.05 10.70 -8.89
C PRO A 57 2.49 12.08 -9.31
N MET A 58 2.59 12.44 -10.60
CA MET A 58 2.04 13.67 -11.18
C MET A 58 0.51 13.77 -11.09
N ASP A 59 -0.20 12.64 -11.08
CA ASP A 59 -1.67 12.62 -11.02
C ASP A 59 -2.20 12.91 -9.59
N TYR A 60 -1.30 13.05 -8.60
CA TYR A 60 -1.60 13.23 -7.19
C TYR A 60 -1.00 14.55 -6.67
N SER A 61 -1.41 15.67 -7.27
CA SER A 61 -0.82 16.99 -7.00
C SER A 61 -0.87 17.40 -5.53
N ASN A 62 -1.95 17.08 -4.81
CA ASN A 62 -2.08 17.39 -3.38
C ASN A 62 -1.08 16.57 -2.55
N GLU A 63 -1.01 15.25 -2.77
CA GLU A 63 -0.03 14.41 -2.07
C GLU A 63 1.41 14.76 -2.47
N ALA A 64 1.67 15.12 -3.72
CA ALA A 64 2.98 15.59 -4.18
C ALA A 64 3.40 16.88 -3.46
N ALA A 65 2.49 17.86 -3.37
CA ALA A 65 2.75 19.12 -2.66
C ALA A 65 2.98 18.88 -1.16
N PHE A 66 2.24 17.95 -0.55
CA PHE A 66 2.46 17.55 0.83
C PHE A 66 3.84 16.90 1.04
N VAL A 67 4.21 15.94 0.20
CA VAL A 67 5.53 15.29 0.25
C VAL A 67 6.66 16.31 0.07
N ALA A 68 6.51 17.25 -0.87
CA ALA A 68 7.48 18.32 -1.06
C ALA A 68 7.69 19.14 0.21
N ARG A 69 6.63 19.62 0.87
CA ARG A 69 6.74 20.39 2.12
C ARG A 69 7.41 19.61 3.25
N VAL A 70 6.97 18.36 3.47
CA VAL A 70 7.58 17.49 4.49
C VAL A 70 9.07 17.28 4.21
N MET A 71 9.44 16.96 2.97
CA MET A 71 10.83 16.65 2.61
C MET A 71 11.74 17.87 2.62
N VAL A 72 11.25 19.06 2.29
CA VAL A 72 11.99 20.33 2.44
C VAL A 72 12.41 20.50 3.91
N ARG A 73 11.46 20.37 4.84
CA ARG A 73 11.72 20.55 6.28
C ARG A 73 12.63 19.47 6.85
N VAL A 74 12.49 18.22 6.39
CA VAL A 74 13.42 17.14 6.75
C VAL A 74 14.84 17.46 6.24
N ALA A 75 14.99 17.97 5.02
CA ALA A 75 16.28 18.31 4.43
C ALA A 75 16.95 19.52 5.08
N GLU A 76 16.18 20.50 5.56
CA GLU A 76 16.68 21.63 6.36
C GLU A 76 17.35 21.15 7.66
N ALA A 77 16.73 20.17 8.34
CA ALA A 77 17.28 19.59 9.56
C ALA A 77 18.35 18.52 9.30
N MET A 78 18.28 17.83 8.16
CA MET A 78 19.17 16.72 7.80
C MET A 78 19.62 16.82 6.34
N PRO A 79 20.62 17.68 6.05
CA PRO A 79 21.14 17.83 4.70
C PRO A 79 21.74 16.53 4.16
N GLY A 80 21.50 16.24 2.88
CA GLY A 80 21.98 15.04 2.20
C GLY A 80 20.95 13.91 2.11
N VAL A 81 19.74 14.09 2.65
CA VAL A 81 18.60 13.19 2.44
C VAL A 81 18.23 13.12 0.96
N THR A 82 17.83 11.94 0.50
CA THR A 82 17.35 11.71 -0.87
C THR A 82 15.86 11.39 -0.86
N LEU A 83 15.04 12.15 -1.57
CA LEU A 83 13.70 11.75 -1.95
C LEU A 83 13.77 10.92 -3.25
N ARG A 84 13.27 9.68 -3.21
CA ARG A 84 13.18 8.80 -4.38
C ARG A 84 11.73 8.64 -4.83
N LEU A 85 11.48 9.09 -6.05
CA LEU A 85 10.24 8.95 -6.82
C LEU A 85 10.34 7.76 -7.79
N TYR A 86 9.19 7.25 -8.22
CA TYR A 86 9.08 6.04 -9.03
C TYR A 86 8.18 6.21 -10.26
N ASP A 87 8.22 5.20 -11.13
CA ASP A 87 7.36 5.09 -12.32
C ASP A 87 7.51 6.27 -13.29
N ARG A 88 8.74 6.77 -13.51
CA ARG A 88 9.01 7.72 -14.60
C ARG A 88 8.84 7.01 -15.95
N ARG A 89 8.07 7.62 -16.84
CA ARG A 89 7.76 7.14 -18.19
C ARG A 89 8.29 8.10 -19.24
N GLU A 90 8.32 7.62 -20.48
CA GLU A 90 8.61 8.48 -21.62
C GLU A 90 7.53 9.56 -21.76
N GLY A 91 7.94 10.81 -21.97
CA GLY A 91 7.05 11.97 -22.04
C GLY A 91 6.67 12.60 -20.70
N ASP A 92 7.08 12.02 -19.57
CA ASP A 92 6.89 12.65 -18.26
C ASP A 92 7.65 13.97 -18.17
N ALA A 93 7.01 14.97 -17.57
CA ALA A 93 7.54 16.31 -17.48
C ALA A 93 8.73 16.34 -16.51
N ALA A 94 9.94 16.57 -17.04
CA ALA A 94 11.17 16.53 -16.24
C ALA A 94 11.19 17.55 -15.10
N ASP A 95 10.41 18.63 -15.21
CA ASP A 95 10.19 19.67 -14.21
C ASP A 95 9.38 19.21 -12.99
N PHE A 96 8.61 18.12 -13.10
CA PHE A 96 7.89 17.58 -11.93
C PHE A 96 8.84 17.25 -10.77
N ALA A 97 9.97 16.59 -11.05
CA ALA A 97 10.97 16.30 -10.02
C ALA A 97 11.64 17.58 -9.49
N HIS A 98 11.79 18.62 -10.32
CA HIS A 98 12.29 19.92 -9.87
C HIS A 98 11.34 20.61 -8.89
N GLY A 99 10.04 20.28 -8.90
CA GLY A 99 9.08 20.74 -7.90
C GLY A 99 9.39 20.29 -6.46
N PHE A 100 10.29 19.32 -6.29
CA PHE A 100 10.79 18.87 -4.98
C PHE A 100 12.17 19.42 -4.64
N ALA A 101 12.82 20.18 -5.54
CA ALA A 101 14.19 20.63 -5.31
C ALA A 101 14.26 21.64 -4.17
N ALA A 102 15.16 21.40 -3.21
CA ALA A 102 15.43 22.28 -2.09
C ALA A 102 16.89 22.16 -1.64
N PRO A 103 17.47 23.19 -0.99
CA PRO A 103 18.82 23.08 -0.41
C PRO A 103 18.93 21.87 0.51
N GLY A 104 19.96 21.04 0.30
CA GLY A 104 20.17 19.82 1.10
C GLY A 104 19.31 18.61 0.70
N LEU A 105 18.33 18.76 -0.19
CA LEU A 105 17.48 17.65 -0.67
C LEU A 105 17.95 17.17 -2.05
N ARG A 106 18.28 15.89 -2.16
CA ARG A 106 18.48 15.23 -3.45
C ARG A 106 17.17 14.61 -3.91
N VAL A 107 16.87 14.71 -5.20
CA VAL A 107 15.66 14.10 -5.78
C VAL A 107 16.09 13.11 -6.86
N GLU A 108 15.68 11.86 -6.70
CA GLU A 108 15.83 10.81 -7.71
C GLU A 108 14.46 10.45 -8.28
N TRP A 109 14.32 10.34 -9.60
CA TRP A 109 13.10 9.80 -10.21
C TRP A 109 13.42 8.59 -11.06
N ARG A 110 13.11 7.41 -10.52
CA ARG A 110 13.42 6.12 -11.14
C ARG A 110 12.42 5.80 -12.25
N PRO A 111 12.88 5.19 -13.36
CA PRO A 111 12.00 4.75 -14.45
C PRO A 111 11.03 3.66 -13.99
N SER A 112 9.99 3.43 -14.78
CA SER A 112 9.20 2.21 -14.69
C SER A 112 10.09 0.97 -14.79
N MET A 113 9.82 -0.04 -13.97
CA MET A 113 10.65 -1.23 -13.84
C MET A 113 9.79 -2.45 -13.50
N SER A 114 10.38 -3.64 -13.61
CA SER A 114 9.72 -4.87 -13.19
C SER A 114 9.41 -4.85 -11.69
N TYR A 115 8.41 -5.62 -11.24
CA TYR A 115 8.09 -5.69 -9.81
C TYR A 115 9.28 -6.22 -8.97
N GLY A 116 10.09 -7.13 -9.53
CA GLY A 116 11.30 -7.62 -8.85
C GLY A 116 12.35 -6.54 -8.66
N ASP A 117 12.62 -5.73 -9.69
CA ASP A 117 13.56 -4.61 -9.60
C ASP A 117 13.03 -3.47 -8.72
N TYR A 118 11.72 -3.26 -8.74
CA TYR A 118 11.02 -2.37 -7.82
C TYR A 118 11.28 -2.76 -6.36
N LEU A 119 11.15 -4.04 -6.02
CA LEU A 119 11.46 -4.52 -4.67
C LEU A 119 12.95 -4.40 -4.33
N LYS A 120 13.86 -4.72 -5.26
CA LYS A 120 15.31 -4.54 -5.04
C LYS A 120 15.67 -3.08 -4.80
N SER A 121 14.97 -2.14 -5.43
CA SER A 121 15.22 -0.71 -5.27
C SER A 121 14.97 -0.18 -3.84
N PHE A 122 14.41 -0.98 -2.94
CA PHE A 122 14.20 -0.62 -1.53
C PHE A 122 15.34 -1.06 -0.61
N GLU A 123 16.36 -1.75 -1.11
CA GLU A 123 17.47 -2.28 -0.30
C GLU A 123 18.28 -1.20 0.43
N ASP A 124 18.35 0.01 -0.13
CA ASP A 124 19.03 1.17 0.43
C ASP A 124 18.06 2.24 0.97
N VAL A 125 16.76 1.96 0.98
CA VAL A 125 15.72 2.91 1.43
C VAL A 125 15.52 2.81 2.94
N ALA A 126 15.70 3.93 3.63
CA ALA A 126 15.50 4.04 5.07
C ALA A 126 14.02 4.19 5.45
N LEU A 127 13.22 4.94 4.69
CA LEU A 127 11.81 5.19 5.01
C LEU A 127 10.93 5.15 3.75
N GLY A 128 9.69 4.67 3.88
CA GLY A 128 8.68 4.67 2.83
C GLY A 128 7.51 5.59 3.16
N LEU A 129 7.26 6.58 2.32
CA LEU A 129 6.15 7.53 2.44
C LEU A 129 4.87 6.95 1.81
N ALA A 130 3.80 6.91 2.60
CA ALA A 130 2.47 6.58 2.16
C ALA A 130 1.44 7.63 2.64
N PRO A 131 1.57 8.90 2.21
CA PRO A 131 0.55 9.89 2.49
C PRO A 131 -0.76 9.52 1.77
N LEU A 132 -1.86 9.84 2.44
CA LEU A 132 -3.22 9.69 1.96
C LEU A 132 -4.00 10.94 2.37
N LEU A 133 -4.34 11.79 1.40
CA LEU A 133 -5.13 12.99 1.64
C LEU A 133 -6.58 12.71 1.19
N PRO A 134 -7.52 12.47 2.12
CA PRO A 134 -8.85 11.93 1.82
C PRO A 134 -9.82 12.98 1.24
N ASP A 135 -9.31 13.93 0.47
CA ASP A 135 -10.00 15.08 -0.11
C ASP A 135 -11.06 14.63 -1.14
N ALA A 136 -10.86 13.45 -1.73
CA ALA A 136 -11.77 12.85 -2.71
C ALA A 136 -12.26 11.45 -2.26
N PRO A 137 -13.53 11.07 -2.53
CA PRO A 137 -14.08 9.75 -2.16
C PRO A 137 -13.26 8.56 -2.68
N PHE A 138 -12.69 8.67 -3.89
CA PHE A 138 -11.84 7.62 -4.47
C PHE A 138 -10.62 7.28 -3.58
N VAL A 139 -10.04 8.29 -2.93
CA VAL A 139 -8.85 8.13 -2.11
C VAL A 139 -9.14 7.28 -0.86
N ARG A 140 -10.38 7.30 -0.37
CA ARG A 140 -10.82 6.53 0.81
C ARG A 140 -10.83 5.01 0.57
N GLY A 141 -10.91 4.59 -0.69
CA GLY A 141 -10.87 3.19 -1.09
C GLY A 141 -9.48 2.68 -1.48
N LYS A 142 -8.43 3.51 -1.44
CA LYS A 142 -7.07 3.10 -1.83
C LYS A 142 -6.58 1.96 -0.93
N SER A 143 -5.95 0.95 -1.56
CA SER A 143 -5.37 -0.20 -0.87
C SER A 143 -3.92 0.04 -0.44
N PHE A 144 -3.33 -0.93 0.25
CA PHE A 144 -1.92 -0.94 0.69
C PHE A 144 -0.87 -1.09 -0.43
N GLY A 145 -1.24 -0.99 -1.71
CA GLY A 145 -0.40 -1.41 -2.85
C GLY A 145 1.10 -1.04 -2.75
N LYS A 146 1.43 0.24 -2.52
CA LYS A 146 2.82 0.70 -2.35
C LYS A 146 3.46 0.25 -1.03
N VAL A 147 2.68 0.23 0.05
CA VAL A 147 3.08 -0.18 1.39
C VAL A 147 3.54 -1.64 1.41
N LEU A 148 2.93 -2.51 0.61
CA LEU A 148 3.33 -3.92 0.49
C LEU A 148 4.82 -4.07 0.13
N GLY A 149 5.33 -3.24 -0.79
CA GLY A 149 6.74 -3.27 -1.17
C GLY A 149 7.67 -2.81 -0.05
N TYR A 150 7.25 -1.82 0.73
CA TYR A 150 8.00 -1.36 1.91
C TYR A 150 8.10 -2.44 2.96
N LEU A 151 6.96 -3.02 3.35
CA LEU A 151 6.89 -4.07 4.37
C LEU A 151 7.65 -5.34 3.95
N GLU A 152 7.56 -5.72 2.68
CA GLU A 152 8.28 -6.87 2.12
C GLU A 152 9.79 -6.68 2.18
N ARG A 153 10.27 -5.44 2.05
CA ARG A 153 11.70 -5.10 2.09
C ARG A 153 12.13 -4.51 3.42
N GLY A 154 11.32 -4.67 4.47
CA GLY A 154 11.66 -4.21 5.82
C GLY A 154 11.93 -2.71 5.91
N VAL A 155 11.25 -1.90 5.09
CA VAL A 155 11.32 -0.43 5.13
C VAL A 155 10.23 0.07 6.10
N PRO A 156 10.59 0.80 7.17
CA PRO A 156 9.63 1.48 8.03
C PRO A 156 8.73 2.43 7.24
N VAL A 157 7.44 2.45 7.60
CA VAL A 157 6.42 3.20 6.88
C VAL A 157 6.09 4.49 7.62
N VAL A 158 6.03 5.59 6.88
CA VAL A 158 5.54 6.89 7.33
C VAL A 158 4.24 7.16 6.57
N CYS A 159 3.12 7.26 7.26
CA CYS A 159 1.81 7.28 6.61
C CYS A 159 0.81 8.21 7.28
N SER A 160 -0.25 8.54 6.54
CA SER A 160 -1.37 9.31 7.07
C SER A 160 -2.23 8.47 8.01
N ASP A 161 -2.75 9.09 9.07
CA ASP A 161 -3.79 8.52 9.95
C ASP A 161 -5.15 8.60 9.24
N ALA A 162 -5.28 7.84 8.14
CA ALA A 162 -6.44 7.87 7.25
C ALA A 162 -6.60 6.55 6.47
N GLY A 163 -7.82 6.30 6.00
CA GLY A 163 -8.15 5.11 5.20
C GLY A 163 -7.94 3.81 5.97
N GLU A 164 -7.22 2.87 5.37
CA GLU A 164 -6.94 1.57 5.98
C GLU A 164 -5.70 1.57 6.89
N HIS A 165 -4.88 2.62 6.88
CA HIS A 165 -3.66 2.65 7.71
C HIS A 165 -3.94 2.41 9.20
N PRO A 166 -4.94 3.02 9.85
CA PRO A 166 -5.20 2.79 11.28
C PRO A 166 -5.78 1.41 11.58
N ALA A 167 -6.19 0.65 10.56
CA ALA A 167 -6.57 -0.76 10.71
C ALA A 167 -5.36 -1.68 10.85
N PHE A 168 -4.25 -1.30 10.21
CA PHE A 168 -3.08 -2.14 10.04
C PHE A 168 -1.87 -1.64 10.83
N PHE A 169 -1.76 -0.34 11.08
CA PHE A 169 -0.63 0.24 11.79
C PHE A 169 -1.02 0.66 13.21
N ASP A 170 -0.01 0.64 14.07
CA ASP A 170 0.04 1.15 15.43
C ASP A 170 1.39 1.89 15.62
N PRO A 171 1.63 2.55 16.76
CA PRO A 171 2.86 3.30 16.99
C PRO A 171 4.15 2.47 16.91
N ASP A 172 4.07 1.14 17.06
CA ASP A 172 5.22 0.25 17.03
C ASP A 172 5.55 -0.23 15.59
N THR A 173 4.61 -0.07 14.66
CA THR A 173 4.70 -0.59 13.28
C THR A 173 4.79 0.50 12.21
N ALA A 174 4.48 1.76 12.52
CA ALA A 174 4.68 2.89 11.62
C ALA A 174 4.76 4.23 12.34
N LEU A 175 5.31 5.24 11.66
CA LEU A 175 5.08 6.65 11.98
C LEU A 175 3.78 7.09 11.29
N MET A 176 2.68 7.16 12.05
CA MET A 176 1.35 7.47 11.52
C MET A 176 0.82 8.80 12.08
N SER A 177 0.58 9.78 11.22
CA SER A 177 0.01 11.09 11.59
C SER A 177 -0.50 11.84 10.37
N ASN A 178 -1.47 12.74 10.57
CA ASN A 178 -1.87 13.75 9.58
C ASN A 178 -1.25 15.13 9.87
N ASP A 179 -0.53 15.27 10.99
CA ASP A 179 0.18 16.48 11.38
C ASP A 179 1.59 16.49 10.77
N GLU A 180 1.89 17.50 9.98
CA GLU A 180 3.17 17.68 9.29
C GLU A 180 4.34 17.78 10.27
N ASP A 181 4.17 18.46 11.41
CA ASP A 181 5.22 18.64 12.41
C ASP A 181 5.60 17.32 13.07
N VAL A 182 4.59 16.50 13.38
CA VAL A 182 4.79 15.15 13.93
C VAL A 182 5.53 14.26 12.95
N LEU A 183 5.15 14.30 11.66
CA LEU A 183 5.82 13.52 10.63
C LEU A 183 7.28 13.97 10.44
N VAL A 184 7.55 15.27 10.34
CA VAL A 184 8.91 15.80 10.17
C VAL A 184 9.78 15.41 11.36
N ALA A 185 9.33 15.64 12.59
CA ALA A 185 10.09 15.29 13.79
C ALA A 185 10.35 13.77 13.89
N GLY A 186 9.33 12.95 13.62
CA GLY A 186 9.48 11.50 13.63
C GLY A 186 10.41 10.99 12.53
N MET A 187 10.35 11.56 11.33
CA MET A 187 11.24 11.20 10.23
C MET A 187 12.70 11.56 10.54
N ILE A 188 12.96 12.75 11.09
CA ILE A 188 14.32 13.16 11.50
C ILE A 188 14.88 12.17 12.52
N ARG A 189 14.11 11.82 13.55
CA ARG A 189 14.51 10.83 14.55
C ARG A 189 14.80 9.48 13.89
N LEU A 190 13.87 8.95 13.10
CA LEU A 190 14.02 7.64 12.47
C LEU A 190 15.22 7.61 11.50
N LEU A 191 15.49 8.68 10.75
CA LEU A 191 16.66 8.76 9.88
C LEU A 191 17.97 8.76 10.69
N ALA A 192 18.00 9.40 11.86
CA ALA A 192 19.16 9.42 12.75
C ALA A 192 19.37 8.11 13.55
N GLU A 193 18.31 7.31 13.75
CA GLU A 193 18.33 6.12 14.62
C GLU A 193 18.03 4.82 13.84
N PRO A 194 19.05 4.19 13.19
CA PRO A 194 18.85 2.92 12.49
C PRO A 194 18.28 1.80 13.35
N GLY A 195 18.58 1.77 14.65
CA GLY A 195 18.01 0.81 15.59
C GLY A 195 16.50 0.97 15.76
N ALA A 196 15.99 2.21 15.83
CA ALA A 196 14.56 2.48 15.89
C ALA A 196 13.86 2.05 14.59
N ARG A 197 14.50 2.28 13.44
CA ARG A 197 14.00 1.76 12.15
C ARG A 197 13.95 0.24 12.13
N ALA A 198 15.00 -0.44 12.60
CA ALA A 198 15.06 -1.89 12.61
C ALA A 198 13.90 -2.49 13.42
N GLU A 199 13.63 -1.91 14.59
CA GLU A 199 12.56 -2.39 15.47
C GLU A 199 11.17 -2.16 14.87
N MET A 200 10.91 -0.97 14.33
CA MET A 200 9.65 -0.66 13.66
C MET A 200 9.43 -1.58 12.44
N ALA A 201 10.46 -1.79 11.63
CA ALA A 201 10.40 -2.68 10.48
C ALA A 201 10.13 -4.14 10.88
N ARG A 202 10.74 -4.61 11.99
CA ARG A 202 10.52 -5.96 12.53
C ARG A 202 9.08 -6.17 12.96
N HIS A 203 8.51 -5.23 13.73
CA HIS A 203 7.11 -5.29 14.15
C HIS A 203 6.16 -5.24 12.94
N ALA A 204 6.39 -4.32 12.01
CA ALA A 204 5.57 -4.18 10.82
C ALA A 204 5.63 -5.43 9.93
N ARG A 205 6.81 -6.06 9.83
CA ARG A 205 7.01 -7.31 9.09
C ARG A 205 6.23 -8.48 9.70
N ALA A 206 6.22 -8.62 11.02
CA ALA A 206 5.44 -9.66 11.68
C ALA A 206 3.94 -9.52 11.36
N ARG A 207 3.42 -8.29 11.42
CA ARG A 207 2.02 -7.99 11.08
C ARG A 207 1.71 -8.18 9.59
N PHE A 208 2.64 -7.81 8.71
CA PHE A 208 2.55 -8.08 7.27
C PHE A 208 2.38 -9.57 6.97
N LEU A 209 3.19 -10.43 7.61
CA LEU A 209 3.16 -11.87 7.36
C LEU A 209 1.79 -12.48 7.72
N ASP A 210 1.18 -11.99 8.80
CA ASP A 210 -0.12 -12.43 9.30
C ASP A 210 -1.31 -12.01 8.41
N CYS A 211 -1.25 -10.86 7.74
CA CYS A 211 -2.45 -10.32 7.09
C CYS A 211 -2.30 -9.73 5.69
N LEU A 212 -1.08 -9.49 5.20
CA LEU A 212 -0.82 -8.85 3.90
C LEU A 212 0.00 -9.74 2.94
N THR A 213 0.13 -11.03 3.24
CA THR A 213 0.65 -12.01 2.28
C THR A 213 -0.47 -12.54 1.38
N SER A 214 -0.14 -12.96 0.16
CA SER A 214 -1.11 -13.67 -0.70
C SER A 214 -1.64 -14.95 -0.06
N HIS A 215 -0.84 -15.60 0.79
CA HIS A 215 -1.27 -16.76 1.56
C HIS A 215 -2.33 -16.39 2.61
N ALA A 216 -2.06 -15.38 3.45
CA ALA A 216 -3.03 -14.90 4.44
C ALA A 216 -4.34 -14.40 3.78
N ALA A 217 -4.23 -13.70 2.63
CA ALA A 217 -5.39 -13.29 1.87
C ALA A 217 -6.20 -14.50 1.36
N ALA A 218 -5.53 -15.53 0.82
CA ALA A 218 -6.19 -16.74 0.34
C ALA A 218 -6.89 -17.51 1.47
N GLU A 219 -6.27 -17.63 2.65
CA GLU A 219 -6.88 -18.26 3.82
C GLU A 219 -8.16 -17.53 4.27
N ARG A 220 -8.13 -16.18 4.28
CA ARG A 220 -9.31 -15.37 4.62
C ARG A 220 -10.43 -15.52 3.59
N VAL A 221 -10.09 -15.58 2.30
CA VAL A 221 -11.06 -15.86 1.23
C VAL A 221 -11.67 -17.25 1.40
N ALA A 222 -10.84 -18.27 1.60
CA ALA A 222 -11.28 -19.65 1.78
C ALA A 222 -12.21 -19.79 2.99
N LYS A 223 -11.86 -19.14 4.12
CA LYS A 223 -12.72 -19.09 5.32
C LYS A 223 -14.07 -18.43 5.04
N THR A 224 -14.08 -17.31 4.32
CA THR A 224 -15.30 -16.57 3.98
C THR A 224 -16.22 -17.41 3.11
N LEU A 225 -15.68 -18.03 2.06
CA LEU A 225 -16.46 -18.89 1.16
C LEU A 225 -16.92 -20.18 1.87
N GLY A 226 -16.08 -20.76 2.74
CA GLY A 226 -16.45 -21.93 3.52
C GLY A 226 -17.62 -21.68 4.47
N ALA A 227 -17.63 -20.54 5.15
CA ALA A 227 -18.74 -20.12 6.02
C ALA A 227 -20.04 -19.93 5.22
N LEU A 228 -19.95 -19.34 4.03
CA LEU A 228 -21.11 -19.18 3.14
C LEU A 228 -21.70 -20.54 2.74
N VAL A 229 -20.85 -21.47 2.28
CA VAL A 229 -21.29 -22.82 1.87
C VAL A 229 -21.95 -23.59 3.01
N GLN A 230 -21.45 -23.43 4.25
CA GLN A 230 -22.03 -24.08 5.43
C GLN A 230 -23.37 -23.49 5.87
N ALA A 231 -23.58 -22.19 5.65
CA ALA A 231 -24.82 -21.51 5.99
C ALA A 231 -25.95 -21.74 4.98
N MET A 232 -25.62 -22.18 3.75
CA MET A 232 -26.62 -22.44 2.71
C MET A 232 -27.34 -23.79 2.92
N PRO A 233 -28.68 -23.82 2.89
CA PRO A 233 -29.43 -25.07 2.90
C PRO A 233 -29.08 -25.95 1.69
N LEU A 234 -28.88 -27.26 1.92
CA LEU A 234 -28.58 -28.26 0.86
C LEU A 234 -29.65 -28.36 -0.24
N ALA A 235 -30.85 -27.82 -0.03
CA ALA A 235 -31.92 -27.80 -1.03
C ALA A 235 -31.68 -26.74 -2.13
N ASP A 236 -31.06 -25.60 -1.79
CA ASP A 236 -30.93 -24.45 -2.70
C ASP A 236 -29.89 -24.66 -3.80
N TRP A 237 -28.87 -25.50 -3.59
CA TRP A 237 -27.79 -25.65 -4.57
C TRP A 237 -28.27 -26.32 -5.87
N ARG A 238 -29.22 -27.27 -5.79
CA ARG A 238 -29.75 -28.01 -6.94
C ARG A 238 -30.71 -27.16 -7.79
N GLU A 239 -31.47 -26.27 -7.15
CA GLU A 239 -32.36 -25.35 -7.88
C GLU A 239 -31.57 -24.22 -8.56
N MET A 240 -30.55 -23.67 -7.89
CA MET A 240 -29.71 -22.60 -8.47
C MET A 240 -28.82 -23.08 -9.63
N SER A 241 -28.29 -24.31 -9.56
CA SER A 241 -27.47 -24.87 -10.65
C SER A 241 -28.28 -25.20 -11.92
N GLY A 242 -29.62 -25.24 -11.83
CA GLY A 242 -30.53 -25.29 -12.98
C GLY A 242 -30.84 -23.92 -13.62
N MET A 243 -30.61 -22.81 -12.91
CA MET A 243 -30.95 -21.45 -13.36
C MET A 243 -29.79 -20.66 -13.98
N VAL A 244 -28.54 -21.11 -13.85
CA VAL A 244 -27.42 -20.49 -14.58
C VAL A 244 -27.52 -20.92 -16.04
N PRO A 245 -27.86 -20.02 -16.99
CA PRO A 245 -27.85 -20.39 -18.40
C PRO A 245 -26.42 -20.77 -18.72
N ARG A 246 -26.21 -21.98 -19.28
CA ARG A 246 -24.94 -22.35 -19.90
C ARG A 246 -24.74 -21.46 -21.13
N ARG A 247 -24.38 -20.19 -20.93
CA ARG A 247 -23.78 -19.40 -22.00
C ARG A 247 -22.49 -20.13 -22.33
N GLY A 248 -22.43 -20.71 -23.53
CA GLY A 248 -21.20 -21.29 -24.04
C GLY A 248 -20.09 -20.28 -23.84
N LEU A 249 -19.13 -20.60 -22.97
CA LEU A 249 -17.89 -19.85 -22.87
C LEU A 249 -17.18 -20.09 -24.19
N GLU A 250 -17.38 -19.19 -25.16
CA GLU A 250 -16.48 -19.13 -26.30
C GLU A 250 -15.06 -18.93 -25.73
N PRO A 251 -14.08 -19.72 -26.17
CA PRO A 251 -12.71 -19.54 -25.73
C PRO A 251 -12.28 -18.10 -26.03
N PRO A 252 -11.50 -17.46 -25.12
CA PRO A 252 -11.04 -16.10 -25.34
C PRO A 252 -10.31 -16.02 -26.68
N ARG A 253 -10.73 -15.09 -27.54
CA ARG A 253 -10.02 -14.83 -28.79
C ARG A 253 -8.58 -14.45 -28.45
N PRO A 254 -7.58 -14.99 -29.15
CA PRO A 254 -6.19 -14.64 -28.91
C PRO A 254 -6.02 -13.13 -29.05
N TYR A 255 -5.35 -12.51 -28.07
CA TYR A 255 -4.98 -11.11 -28.12
C TYR A 255 -4.13 -10.87 -29.38
N GLY A 256 -4.59 -9.97 -30.24
CA GLY A 256 -3.85 -9.57 -31.44
C GLY A 256 -2.52 -8.93 -31.06
N HIS A 257 -1.46 -9.36 -31.75
CA HIS A 257 -0.12 -8.79 -31.71
C HIS A 257 -0.06 -7.43 -32.41
#